data_AF-A0A3D1LXQ7-F1
#
_entry.id   AF-A0A3D1LXQ7-F1
#
_cell.length_a   1.000
_cell.length_b   1.000
_cell.length_c   1.000
_cell.angle_alpha   90.00
_cell.angle_beta   90.00
_cell.angle_gamma   90.00
#
_symmetry.space_group_name_H-M   'P 1'
#
loop_
_entity.id
_entity.type
_entity.pdbx_description
1 polymer ?
#
loop_
_entity_poly.entity_id
_entity_poly.type
_entity_poly.pdbx_seq_one_letter_code
_entity_poly.pdbx_strand_id
1 'polypeptide(L)'
;MYGGTTYKVSVNIDSGIELADGNIQSLSGLISDVTSWTFTTAEMTRFTLPLLVSYSDSECYGTQQNPHHPEIPHRAGERECLTLEDINKLMFGNIEDTPSHYLTEISGGKFVSSPVRDRAGNVVKSVRIDRDKPYIGGSCGRSWEKQSHKAFAGCTDYDDDTSLRDEMDLIFDRFRYRNLTHKDGSYNLLAPYRPSREEVMDDYDMGSVSDMTVNSHIHYFRNVTPIYLWATGGPDTSRNTIIGMALPPRGSYQPSVDLSHEERFDTWVHELGHAYFGMTDTYVTSRPAGPNKTGTFDVMADARGLAPFSAWNMVLSEFEEPEELFADSDLIAYLADASEATWSDPDGNNNGTLHSLENSSEFNVIKVPAIIERDTREVKGHYLLELYGSSGYDSQRSVTADTLDFSDQPDSFPGGIAIWKWDKTEQKVSTDVCKEYFGDNVPHCSLDFLNGNGNNPYPIEYYPSIPSVTHGNDVTDTVHGSPGIYTLFPWWYSEQLPYGTDYEAQLGNMPTTIELPVLEIAPFDEDQNFGGGNKVATVTLSFDQFVSDIKSSIREDSQRANNGNFNAYTPGSSAGFTYSVEKHDTPVYMTYRDHVREGQTQFASGVMWDEMEAYGFYRFTEPAPASR
;
A
#
# COMPACT_ATOMS: atom_id res chain seq x y z
N MET A 1 4.54 20.89 16.80
CA MET A 1 5.84 20.55 16.21
C MET A 1 5.58 20.18 14.77
N TYR A 2 6.43 20.61 13.85
CA TYR A 2 6.44 20.21 12.45
C TYR A 2 7.25 18.93 12.27
N GLY A 3 6.80 18.04 11.38
CA GLY A 3 7.49 16.79 11.03
C GLY A 3 8.85 17.01 10.38
N GLY A 4 9.68 15.97 10.37
CA GLY A 4 11.03 15.96 9.78
C GLY A 4 11.96 17.02 10.36
N THR A 5 11.65 17.54 11.55
CA THR A 5 12.34 18.69 12.13
C THR A 5 13.03 18.29 13.42
N THR A 6 14.31 18.64 13.53
CA THR A 6 15.08 18.49 14.77
C THR A 6 14.83 19.67 15.70
N TYR A 7 14.38 19.36 16.90
CA TYR A 7 14.19 20.32 17.98
C TYR A 7 15.25 20.13 19.04
N LYS A 8 15.71 21.24 19.62
CA LYS A 8 16.51 21.23 20.85
C LYS A 8 15.59 21.54 22.02
N VAL A 9 15.52 20.63 22.97
CA VAL A 9 14.91 20.89 24.28
C VAL A 9 16.01 21.37 25.21
N SER A 10 15.74 22.44 25.94
CA SER A 10 16.60 22.91 27.02
C SER A 10 15.72 23.11 28.24
N VAL A 11 16.06 22.44 29.32
CA VAL A 11 15.34 22.52 30.57
C VAL A 11 15.97 23.64 31.38
N ASN A 12 15.16 24.66 31.70
CA ASN A 12 15.61 25.67 32.64
C ASN A 12 15.80 25.02 34.01
N ILE A 13 16.98 25.19 34.61
CA ILE A 13 17.36 24.63 35.91
C ILE A 13 16.44 25.07 37.05
N ASP A 14 15.73 26.18 36.87
CA ASP A 14 14.73 26.71 37.81
C ASP A 14 13.32 26.12 37.61
N SER A 15 13.13 25.21 36.65
CA SER A 15 11.83 24.57 36.39
C SER A 15 11.53 23.48 37.41
N GLY A 16 10.26 23.34 37.80
CA GLY A 16 9.83 22.26 38.68
C GLY A 16 8.41 21.78 38.38
N ILE A 17 8.10 20.56 38.83
CA ILE A 17 6.75 20.00 38.81
C ILE A 17 6.12 20.29 40.16
N GLU A 18 4.97 20.96 40.16
CA GLU A 18 4.16 21.11 41.37
C GLU A 18 3.48 19.76 41.68
N LEU A 19 3.89 19.16 42.79
CA LEU A 19 3.27 17.97 43.35
C LEU A 19 2.04 18.36 44.18
N ALA A 20 1.24 17.37 44.56
CA ALA A 20 0.19 17.57 45.56
C ALA A 20 0.76 18.28 46.81
N ASP A 21 -0.05 19.16 47.40
CA ASP A 21 0.28 20.02 48.54
C ASP A 21 1.23 21.21 48.26
N GLY A 22 1.44 21.58 46.98
CA GLY A 22 2.19 22.79 46.60
C GLY A 22 3.71 22.63 46.68
N ASN A 23 4.20 21.39 46.82
CA ASN A 23 5.63 21.09 46.80
C ASN A 23 6.15 21.13 45.37
N ILE A 24 7.07 22.04 45.07
CA ILE A 24 7.72 22.11 43.76
C ILE A 24 8.94 21.19 43.78
N GLN A 25 8.89 20.11 43.01
CA GLN A 25 10.03 19.23 42.76
C GLN A 25 10.82 19.78 41.56
N SER A 26 12.09 20.13 41.75
CA SER A 26 12.92 20.60 40.62
C SER A 26 13.01 19.52 39.53
N LEU A 27 12.79 19.93 38.28
CA LEU A 27 12.93 19.05 37.11
C LEU A 27 14.34 18.47 37.01
N SER A 28 15.36 19.25 37.40
CA SER A 28 16.76 18.81 37.37
C SER A 28 17.02 17.58 38.25
N GLY A 29 16.23 17.38 39.30
CA GLY A 29 16.31 16.18 40.14
C GLY A 29 15.61 14.95 39.55
N LEU A 30 14.76 15.13 38.54
CA LEU A 30 13.98 14.06 37.90
C LEU A 30 14.60 13.57 36.58
N ILE A 31 15.33 14.42 35.86
CA ILE A 31 15.91 14.11 34.53
C ILE A 31 17.42 13.86 34.54
N SER A 32 18.03 13.66 35.73
CA SER A 32 19.49 13.60 35.91
C SER A 32 20.19 14.88 35.42
N ASP A 33 21.53 14.91 35.28
CA ASP A 33 22.30 16.09 34.83
C ASP A 33 22.02 16.53 33.37
N VAL A 34 21.01 15.96 32.71
CA VAL A 34 20.64 16.25 31.32
C VAL A 34 19.85 17.56 31.25
N THR A 35 20.55 18.66 31.00
CA THR A 35 19.96 20.01 30.90
C THR A 35 19.51 20.37 29.48
N SER A 36 19.90 19.59 28.47
CA SER A 36 19.40 19.74 27.11
C SER A 36 19.55 18.46 26.29
N TRP A 37 18.65 18.23 25.35
CA TRP A 37 18.76 17.16 24.36
C TRP A 37 18.17 17.62 23.02
N THR A 38 18.42 16.86 21.96
CA THR A 38 17.78 17.05 20.66
C THR A 38 16.95 15.83 20.31
N PHE A 39 15.85 16.04 19.59
CA PHE A 39 15.09 14.96 18.99
C PHE A 39 14.60 15.39 17.62
N THR A 40 14.48 14.45 16.69
CA THR A 40 13.87 14.66 15.38
C THR A 40 12.47 14.08 15.40
N THR A 41 11.52 14.85 14.91
CA THR A 41 10.15 14.38 14.70
C THR A 41 10.09 13.54 13.42
N ALA A 42 9.25 12.50 13.41
CA ALA A 42 8.91 11.77 12.19
C ALA A 42 8.44 12.74 11.10
N GLU A 43 8.69 12.40 9.85
CA GLU A 43 8.28 13.20 8.70
C GLU A 43 6.76 13.22 8.57
N MET A 44 6.15 12.05 8.72
CA MET A 44 4.71 11.86 8.71
C MET A 44 4.19 11.46 10.08
N THR A 45 3.01 11.98 10.42
CA THR A 45 2.28 11.61 11.62
C THR A 45 0.82 11.40 11.27
N ARG A 46 0.23 10.33 11.79
CA ARG A 46 -1.23 10.13 11.80
C ARG A 46 -1.69 10.21 13.23
N PHE A 47 -2.60 11.14 13.52
CA PHE A 47 -3.23 11.20 14.83
C PHE A 47 -4.35 10.17 14.88
N THR A 48 -4.37 9.38 15.93
CA THR A 48 -5.26 8.22 16.00
C THR A 48 -5.96 8.17 17.34
N LEU A 49 -7.25 7.87 17.31
CA LEU A 49 -8.08 7.76 18.50
C LEU A 49 -8.85 6.44 18.49
N PRO A 50 -8.32 5.39 19.14
CA PRO A 50 -9.04 4.17 19.44
C PRO A 50 -10.16 4.39 20.46
N LEU A 51 -11.34 3.86 20.14
CA LEU A 51 -12.58 3.96 20.89
C LEU A 51 -13.08 2.55 21.17
N LEU A 52 -12.92 2.08 22.40
CA LEU A 52 -13.47 0.81 22.84
C LEU A 52 -14.93 0.99 23.21
N VAL A 53 -15.84 0.48 22.37
CA VAL A 53 -17.28 0.61 22.54
C VAL A 53 -17.86 -0.70 23.03
N SER A 54 -18.34 -0.71 24.27
CA SER A 54 -18.78 -1.91 24.97
C SER A 54 -20.26 -1.85 25.31
N TYR A 55 -20.97 -2.96 25.17
CA TYR A 55 -22.42 -3.08 25.36
C TYR A 55 -22.74 -3.94 26.58
N SER A 56 -23.99 -3.91 27.04
CA SER A 56 -24.40 -4.63 28.26
C SER A 56 -24.31 -6.16 28.10
N ASP A 57 -24.39 -6.64 26.87
CA ASP A 57 -24.34 -8.05 26.48
C ASP A 57 -23.04 -8.44 25.77
N SER A 58 -22.00 -7.59 25.86
CA SER A 58 -20.70 -7.89 25.28
C SER A 58 -20.02 -9.07 25.98
N GLU A 59 -19.44 -9.97 25.20
CA GLU A 59 -18.70 -11.14 25.66
C GLU A 59 -17.55 -11.45 24.67
N CYS A 60 -16.33 -11.50 25.19
CA CYS A 60 -15.16 -11.96 24.46
C CYS A 60 -15.21 -13.48 24.27
N TYR A 61 -15.29 -13.95 23.03
CA TYR A 61 -15.27 -15.38 22.74
C TYR A 61 -13.85 -15.94 22.61
N GLY A 62 -12.84 -15.09 22.40
CA GLY A 62 -11.45 -15.50 22.23
C GLY A 62 -11.21 -16.34 20.98
N THR A 63 -12.00 -16.11 19.93
CA THR A 63 -12.02 -16.97 18.72
C THR A 63 -10.82 -16.75 17.80
N GLN A 64 -10.13 -15.62 17.94
CA GLN A 64 -9.07 -15.17 17.02
C GLN A 64 -7.77 -14.77 17.76
N GLN A 65 -7.32 -15.58 18.72
CA GLN A 65 -6.02 -15.35 19.37
C GLN A 65 -4.87 -15.33 18.35
N ASN A 66 -4.04 -14.29 18.39
CA ASN A 66 -2.74 -14.29 17.75
C ASN A 66 -1.74 -15.04 18.66
N PRO A 67 -1.22 -16.21 18.26
CA PRO A 67 -0.35 -17.03 19.12
C PRO A 67 1.03 -16.40 19.39
N HIS A 68 1.41 -15.33 18.69
CA HIS A 68 2.75 -14.76 18.73
C HIS A 68 2.94 -13.61 19.76
N HIS A 69 1.87 -13.12 20.39
CA HIS A 69 1.93 -11.98 21.34
C HIS A 69 1.39 -12.31 22.74
N PRO A 70 2.11 -13.09 23.56
CA PRO A 70 1.69 -13.43 24.92
C PRO A 70 1.52 -12.21 25.84
N GLU A 71 2.16 -11.09 25.52
CA GLU A 71 2.05 -9.81 26.21
C GLU A 71 0.74 -9.05 25.99
N ILE A 72 -0.08 -9.48 25.02
CA ILE A 72 -1.42 -8.94 24.71
C ILE A 72 -2.45 -10.07 24.80
N PRO A 73 -2.90 -10.43 26.02
CA PRO A 73 -3.74 -11.59 26.23
C PRO A 73 -5.20 -11.33 25.81
N HIS A 74 -5.77 -12.20 24.96
CA HIS A 74 -7.22 -12.24 24.76
C HIS A 74 -7.93 -12.85 25.96
N ARG A 75 -8.84 -12.08 26.56
CA ARG A 75 -9.56 -12.46 27.79
C ARG A 75 -10.90 -13.13 27.50
N ALA A 76 -10.85 -14.35 26.96
CA ALA A 76 -12.06 -15.13 26.69
C ALA A 76 -12.96 -15.29 27.94
N GLY A 77 -14.26 -15.04 27.79
CA GLY A 77 -15.26 -15.05 28.86
C GLY A 77 -15.38 -13.75 29.65
N GLU A 78 -14.53 -12.74 29.39
CA GLU A 78 -14.73 -11.38 29.90
C GLU A 78 -15.62 -10.55 28.97
N ARG A 79 -16.04 -9.36 29.42
CA ARG A 79 -16.86 -8.44 28.60
C ARG A 79 -16.14 -7.96 27.35
N GLU A 80 -14.81 -7.87 27.41
CA GLU A 80 -13.95 -7.36 26.34
C GLU A 80 -12.69 -8.24 26.24
N CYS A 81 -12.21 -8.49 25.03
CA CYS A 81 -10.99 -9.24 24.77
C CYS A 81 -9.72 -8.42 25.01
N LEU A 82 -9.75 -7.13 24.71
CA LEU A 82 -8.63 -6.21 24.83
C LEU A 82 -9.02 -5.09 25.79
N THR A 83 -8.11 -4.71 26.69
CA THR A 83 -8.26 -3.52 27.53
C THR A 83 -7.72 -2.29 26.81
N LEU A 84 -8.00 -1.10 27.36
CA LEU A 84 -7.35 0.13 26.92
C LEU A 84 -5.81 0.05 26.98
N GLU A 85 -5.23 -0.65 27.95
CA GLU A 85 -3.78 -0.83 28.03
C GLU A 85 -3.25 -1.66 26.85
N ASP A 86 -3.95 -2.73 26.49
CA ASP A 86 -3.59 -3.60 25.36
C ASP A 86 -3.67 -2.84 24.03
N ILE A 87 -4.76 -2.10 23.83
CA ILE A 87 -4.95 -1.24 22.65
C ILE A 87 -3.83 -0.18 22.57
N ASN A 88 -3.45 0.40 23.71
CA ASN A 88 -2.37 1.38 23.75
C ASN A 88 -1.01 0.77 23.40
N LYS A 89 -0.76 -0.49 23.77
CA LYS A 89 0.45 -1.22 23.39
C LYS A 89 0.47 -1.54 21.90
N LEU A 90 -0.68 -1.92 21.32
CA LEU A 90 -0.83 -2.20 19.89
C LEU A 90 -0.60 -0.96 19.01
N MET A 91 -1.20 0.16 19.38
CA MET A 91 -1.25 1.36 18.53
C MET A 91 -0.13 2.36 18.77
N PHE A 92 0.52 2.32 19.94
CA PHE A 92 1.54 3.30 20.34
C PHE A 92 2.73 2.68 21.06
N GLY A 93 2.83 1.35 21.08
CA GLY A 93 3.97 0.62 21.64
C GLY A 93 4.97 0.20 20.58
N ASN A 94 6.02 -0.48 21.04
CA ASN A 94 7.13 -0.98 20.22
C ASN A 94 7.22 -2.51 20.29
N ILE A 95 6.10 -3.19 20.51
CA ILE A 95 6.07 -4.65 20.51
C ILE A 95 6.18 -5.08 19.04
N GLU A 96 7.13 -5.96 18.74
CA GLU A 96 7.34 -6.53 17.41
C GLU A 96 6.02 -7.08 16.83
N ASP A 97 5.84 -7.05 15.51
CA ASP A 97 4.62 -7.48 14.79
C ASP A 97 3.28 -6.88 15.26
N THR A 98 3.30 -5.82 16.07
CA THR A 98 2.09 -5.01 16.32
C THR A 98 1.93 -3.93 15.25
N PRO A 99 0.70 -3.42 15.03
CA PRO A 99 0.45 -2.46 13.94
C PRO A 99 1.34 -1.22 13.98
N SER A 100 1.59 -0.66 15.17
CA SER A 100 2.46 0.51 15.33
C SER A 100 3.92 0.20 14.99
N HIS A 101 4.44 -0.93 15.47
CA HIS A 101 5.81 -1.35 15.20
C HIS A 101 6.00 -1.60 13.71
N TYR A 102 5.13 -2.41 13.11
CA TYR A 102 5.17 -2.75 11.70
C TYR A 102 5.19 -1.51 10.79
N LEU A 103 4.26 -0.56 11.01
CA LEU A 103 4.22 0.67 10.20
C LEU A 103 5.42 1.59 10.44
N THR A 104 6.01 1.57 11.64
CA THR A 104 7.20 2.36 11.95
C THR A 104 8.43 1.77 11.26
N GLU A 105 8.65 0.46 11.40
CA GLU A 105 9.77 -0.26 10.79
C GLU A 105 9.72 -0.22 9.26
N ILE A 106 8.57 -0.53 8.64
CA ILE A 106 8.43 -0.52 7.18
C ILE A 106 8.67 0.88 6.58
N SER A 107 8.37 1.94 7.34
CA SER A 107 8.61 3.32 6.91
C SER A 107 10.05 3.81 7.14
N GLY A 108 10.93 2.98 7.72
CA GLY A 108 12.27 3.41 8.15
C GLY A 108 12.24 4.53 9.20
N GLY A 109 11.19 4.62 10.01
CA GLY A 109 10.97 5.69 10.99
C GLY A 109 10.46 7.01 10.42
N LYS A 110 10.15 7.11 9.12
CA LYS A 110 9.51 8.30 8.52
C LYS A 110 8.10 8.51 9.04
N PHE A 111 7.42 7.45 9.47
CA PHE A 111 6.02 7.46 9.91
C PHE A 111 5.86 7.15 11.40
N VAL A 112 4.84 7.76 12.03
CA VAL A 112 4.40 7.41 13.38
C VAL A 112 2.89 7.57 13.57
N SER A 113 2.28 6.64 14.29
CA SER A 113 0.92 6.80 14.86
C SER A 113 1.01 7.56 16.19
N SER A 114 0.29 8.67 16.31
CA SER A 114 0.36 9.55 17.48
C SER A 114 -0.98 9.62 18.22
N PRO A 115 -0.99 9.53 19.57
CA PRO A 115 -2.21 9.75 20.33
C PRO A 115 -2.66 11.20 20.23
N VAL A 116 -3.94 11.42 20.53
CA VAL A 116 -4.52 12.76 20.54
C VAL A 116 -4.38 13.42 21.91
N ARG A 117 -4.91 14.64 22.02
CA ARG A 117 -4.99 15.40 23.24
C ARG A 117 -6.40 15.88 23.47
N ASP A 118 -6.79 15.90 24.74
CA ASP A 118 -8.05 16.49 25.15
C ASP A 118 -8.01 18.02 25.14
N ARG A 119 -9.17 18.61 25.45
CA ARG A 119 -9.38 20.06 25.57
C ARG A 119 -8.55 20.70 26.69
N ALA A 120 -8.17 19.93 27.71
CA ALA A 120 -7.28 20.39 28.79
C ALA A 120 -5.80 20.27 28.41
N GLY A 121 -5.47 19.64 27.28
CA GLY A 121 -4.11 19.44 26.80
C GLY A 121 -3.48 18.11 27.23
N ASN A 122 -4.19 17.25 27.95
CA ASN A 122 -3.69 15.93 28.36
C ASN A 122 -3.64 14.98 27.16
N VAL A 123 -2.67 14.08 27.14
CA VAL A 123 -2.57 13.04 26.11
C VAL A 123 -3.64 11.97 26.36
N VAL A 124 -4.42 11.67 25.32
CA VAL A 124 -5.45 10.63 25.33
C VAL A 124 -5.04 9.57 24.31
N LYS A 125 -4.67 8.39 24.80
CA LYS A 125 -4.25 7.28 23.94
C LYS A 125 -5.43 6.46 23.43
N SER A 126 -6.39 6.15 24.28
CA SER A 126 -7.61 5.44 23.92
C SER A 126 -8.73 5.80 24.91
N VAL A 127 -9.98 5.58 24.51
CA VAL A 127 -11.17 5.90 25.30
C VAL A 127 -12.06 4.67 25.36
N ARG A 128 -12.64 4.39 26.54
CA ARG A 128 -13.75 3.43 26.67
C ARG A 128 -15.07 4.20 26.70
N ILE A 129 -16.05 3.71 25.93
CA ILE A 129 -17.43 4.16 25.94
C ILE A 129 -18.31 2.94 26.27
N ASP A 130 -18.90 2.96 27.46
CA ASP A 130 -19.79 1.92 27.95
C ASP A 130 -21.25 2.25 27.63
N ARG A 131 -21.89 1.41 26.82
CA ARG A 131 -23.32 1.45 26.51
C ARG A 131 -24.09 0.56 27.49
N ASP A 132 -25.06 1.13 28.21
CA ASP A 132 -25.99 0.40 29.07
C ASP A 132 -27.19 -0.16 28.27
N LYS A 133 -26.87 -0.82 27.16
CA LYS A 133 -27.85 -1.44 26.26
C LYS A 133 -27.20 -2.59 25.47
N PRO A 134 -28.01 -3.51 24.92
CA PRO A 134 -27.51 -4.57 24.05
C PRO A 134 -26.83 -4.04 22.79
N TYR A 135 -25.93 -4.84 22.22
CA TYR A 135 -25.27 -4.54 20.95
C TYR A 135 -26.28 -4.35 19.83
N ILE A 136 -26.10 -3.25 19.09
CA ILE A 136 -26.92 -2.91 17.95
C ILE A 136 -26.11 -3.21 16.68
N GLY A 137 -26.25 -4.43 16.18
CA GLY A 137 -25.41 -4.95 15.11
C GLY A 137 -25.63 -4.38 13.71
N GLY A 138 -24.66 -4.68 12.84
CA GLY A 138 -24.69 -4.33 11.41
C GLY A 138 -24.46 -2.85 11.10
N SER A 139 -24.53 -2.50 9.83
CA SER A 139 -24.33 -1.13 9.34
C SER A 139 -25.40 -0.16 9.83
N CYS A 140 -26.65 -0.61 10.00
CA CYS A 140 -27.73 0.21 10.57
C CYS A 140 -27.42 0.67 11.99
N GLY A 141 -27.06 -0.25 12.90
CA GLY A 141 -26.73 0.08 14.28
C GLY A 141 -25.48 0.95 14.40
N ARG A 142 -24.41 0.62 13.67
CA ARG A 142 -23.16 1.40 13.69
C ARG A 142 -23.33 2.84 13.18
N SER A 143 -24.13 3.05 12.14
CA SER A 143 -24.45 4.41 11.66
C SER A 143 -25.20 5.22 12.73
N TRP A 144 -26.15 4.57 13.41
CA TRP A 144 -26.88 5.19 14.52
C TRP A 144 -25.95 5.53 15.69
N GLU A 145 -25.11 4.60 16.14
CA GLU A 145 -24.13 4.85 17.19
C GLU A 145 -23.19 6.02 16.86
N LYS A 146 -22.66 6.05 15.64
CA LYS A 146 -21.69 7.08 15.26
C LYS A 146 -22.29 8.46 15.10
N GLN A 147 -23.52 8.56 14.57
CA GLN A 147 -24.05 9.83 14.07
C GLN A 147 -25.51 10.12 14.50
N SER A 148 -26.18 9.22 15.21
CA SER A 148 -27.63 9.25 15.48
C SER A 148 -28.47 9.38 14.20
N HIS A 149 -28.03 8.73 13.13
CA HIS A 149 -28.72 8.70 11.84
C HIS A 149 -28.77 7.27 11.27
N LYS A 150 -29.88 6.94 10.62
CA LYS A 150 -30.03 5.67 9.90
C LYS A 150 -29.09 5.58 8.71
N ALA A 151 -28.47 4.41 8.53
CA ALA A 151 -27.68 4.12 7.32
C ALA A 151 -28.57 4.06 6.07
N PHE A 152 -29.76 3.45 6.19
CA PHE A 152 -30.70 3.25 5.09
C PHE A 152 -32.14 3.49 5.56
N ALA A 153 -33.03 3.84 4.64
CA ALA A 153 -34.45 4.07 4.95
C ALA A 153 -35.15 2.84 5.58
N GLY A 154 -34.66 1.63 5.27
CA GLY A 154 -35.18 0.38 5.83
C GLY A 154 -34.62 0.00 7.21
N CYS A 155 -33.67 0.77 7.77
CA CYS A 155 -33.17 0.53 9.11
C CYS A 155 -34.24 0.84 10.16
N THR A 156 -34.32 0.00 11.19
CA THR A 156 -35.15 0.26 12.37
C THR A 156 -34.73 1.56 13.05
N ASP A 157 -35.68 2.27 13.65
CA ASP A 157 -35.36 3.33 14.60
C ASP A 157 -34.81 2.69 15.88
N TYR A 158 -33.72 3.24 16.39
CA TYR A 158 -33.21 2.91 17.72
C TYR A 158 -33.54 4.05 18.68
N ASP A 159 -33.51 3.78 19.98
CA ASP A 159 -33.76 4.82 20.97
C ASP A 159 -32.76 5.97 20.79
N ASP A 160 -33.24 7.20 21.03
CA ASP A 160 -32.42 8.41 20.95
C ASP A 160 -31.37 8.38 22.07
N ASP A 161 -30.15 8.03 21.69
CA ASP A 161 -28.96 8.05 22.54
C ASP A 161 -27.96 9.10 22.06
N THR A 162 -27.07 9.51 22.97
CA THR A 162 -25.92 10.34 22.63
C THR A 162 -25.04 9.59 21.63
N SER A 163 -24.78 10.20 20.47
CA SER A 163 -23.89 9.61 19.48
C SER A 163 -22.46 9.54 20.02
N LEU A 164 -21.67 8.58 19.51
CA LEU A 164 -20.24 8.53 19.78
C LEU A 164 -19.55 9.85 19.39
N ARG A 165 -20.04 10.51 18.33
CA ARG A 165 -19.53 11.80 17.88
C ARG A 165 -19.75 12.92 18.92
N ASP A 166 -20.90 12.94 19.56
CA ASP A 166 -21.23 13.93 20.61
C ASP A 166 -20.43 13.65 21.88
N GLU A 167 -20.25 12.38 22.26
CA GLU A 167 -19.39 12.02 23.39
C GLU A 167 -17.93 12.37 23.14
N MET A 168 -17.44 12.09 21.93
CA MET A 168 -16.09 12.46 21.53
C MET A 168 -15.89 13.97 21.59
N ASP A 169 -16.90 14.79 21.35
CA ASP A 169 -16.78 16.24 21.49
C ASP A 169 -16.43 16.66 22.92
N LEU A 170 -16.81 15.90 23.93
CA LEU A 170 -16.45 16.17 25.33
C LEU A 170 -14.99 15.81 25.64
N ILE A 171 -14.42 14.87 24.89
CA ILE A 171 -13.10 14.28 25.16
C ILE A 171 -12.02 14.86 24.25
N PHE A 172 -12.35 15.11 22.98
CA PHE A 172 -11.41 15.41 21.91
C PHE A 172 -11.36 16.90 21.58
N ASP A 173 -10.16 17.48 21.53
CA ASP A 173 -9.95 18.85 21.03
C ASP A 173 -9.85 18.86 19.50
N ARG A 174 -10.99 18.72 18.82
CA ARG A 174 -11.01 18.65 17.34
C ARG A 174 -10.39 19.85 16.65
N PHE A 175 -10.53 21.06 17.23
CA PHE A 175 -10.04 22.28 16.60
C PHE A 175 -8.51 22.34 16.57
N ARG A 176 -7.83 21.74 17.55
CA ARG A 176 -6.37 21.60 17.55
C ARG A 176 -5.84 20.85 16.35
N TYR A 177 -6.52 19.77 15.95
CA TYR A 177 -6.10 18.90 14.84
C TYR A 177 -6.66 19.38 13.51
N ARG A 178 -7.83 20.02 13.52
CA ARG A 178 -8.40 20.66 12.34
C ARG A 178 -7.49 21.79 11.84
N ASN A 179 -6.87 22.58 12.71
CA ASN A 179 -6.14 23.79 12.31
C ASN A 179 -4.62 23.61 12.23
N LEU A 180 -4.16 22.43 11.79
CA LEU A 180 -2.74 22.20 11.56
C LEU A 180 -2.25 22.99 10.36
N THR A 181 -1.03 23.50 10.44
CA THR A 181 -0.39 24.28 9.37
C THR A 181 1.00 23.75 9.06
N HIS A 182 1.46 24.01 7.85
CA HIS A 182 2.87 23.90 7.49
C HIS A 182 3.68 25.04 8.13
N LYS A 183 5.01 24.99 7.98
CA LYS A 183 5.94 26.00 8.54
C LYS A 183 5.73 27.39 7.97
N ASP A 184 5.26 27.48 6.73
CA ASP A 184 4.95 28.73 6.03
C ASP A 184 3.58 29.32 6.43
N GLY A 185 2.83 28.63 7.28
CA GLY A 185 1.50 29.04 7.75
C GLY A 185 0.35 28.59 6.84
N SER A 186 0.63 27.91 5.73
CA SER A 186 -0.42 27.29 4.90
C SER A 186 -1.12 26.16 5.65
N TYR A 187 -2.39 25.93 5.33
CA TYR A 187 -3.20 24.88 5.94
C TYR A 187 -2.64 23.48 5.62
N ASN A 188 -2.68 22.55 6.57
CA ASN A 188 -2.10 21.21 6.41
C ASN A 188 -3.14 20.10 6.64
N LEU A 189 -3.39 19.32 5.60
CA LEU A 189 -4.19 18.11 5.62
C LEU A 189 -3.27 16.89 5.60
N LEU A 190 -3.29 16.06 6.65
CA LEU A 190 -2.25 15.06 6.87
C LEU A 190 -2.36 13.84 5.94
N ALA A 191 -3.55 13.26 5.80
CA ALA A 191 -3.75 12.04 5.02
C ALA A 191 -3.70 12.32 3.51
N PRO A 192 -3.32 11.35 2.66
CA PRO A 192 -3.26 11.50 1.22
C PRO A 192 -4.67 11.41 0.64
N TYR A 193 -5.47 12.45 0.89
CA TYR A 193 -6.84 12.53 0.40
C TYR A 193 -6.85 12.50 -1.13
N ARG A 194 -7.79 11.74 -1.68
CA ARG A 194 -8.05 11.70 -3.12
C ARG A 194 -9.13 12.71 -3.54
N PRO A 195 -9.01 13.31 -4.73
CA PRO A 195 -7.94 13.09 -5.73
C PRO A 195 -6.60 13.78 -5.41
N SER A 196 -6.62 14.84 -4.62
CA SER A 196 -5.43 15.44 -3.98
C SER A 196 -5.84 16.14 -2.68
N ARG A 197 -4.87 16.48 -1.82
CA ARG A 197 -5.16 17.24 -0.59
C ARG A 197 -5.66 18.64 -0.93
N GLU A 198 -5.06 19.25 -1.94
CA GLU A 198 -5.33 20.59 -2.42
C GLU A 198 -6.76 20.70 -2.96
N GLU A 199 -7.17 19.75 -3.79
CA GLU A 199 -8.53 19.74 -4.35
C GLU A 199 -9.58 19.51 -3.26
N VAL A 200 -9.33 18.60 -2.33
CA VAL A 200 -10.23 18.38 -1.18
C VAL A 200 -10.29 19.61 -0.26
N MET A 201 -9.17 20.33 -0.11
CA MET A 201 -9.17 21.58 0.63
C MET A 201 -10.01 22.64 -0.06
N ASP A 202 -9.87 22.80 -1.38
CA ASP A 202 -10.60 23.80 -2.16
C ASP A 202 -12.11 23.51 -2.21
N ASP A 203 -12.50 22.28 -2.51
CA ASP A 203 -13.91 21.86 -2.64
C ASP A 203 -14.71 22.04 -1.35
N TYR A 204 -14.06 21.86 -0.21
CA TYR A 204 -14.68 21.94 1.11
C TYR A 204 -14.30 23.20 1.88
N ASP A 205 -13.67 24.18 1.22
CA ASP A 205 -13.23 25.46 1.79
C ASP A 205 -12.38 25.28 3.07
N MET A 206 -11.60 24.18 3.15
CA MET A 206 -10.87 23.80 4.35
C MET A 206 -9.76 24.79 4.69
N GLY A 207 -9.68 25.18 5.97
CA GLY A 207 -8.67 26.14 6.42
C GLY A 207 -9.02 27.61 6.16
N SER A 208 -10.20 27.89 5.59
CA SER A 208 -10.73 29.25 5.49
C SER A 208 -11.26 29.76 6.84
N VAL A 209 -11.55 31.07 6.91
CA VAL A 209 -12.20 31.67 8.09
C VAL A 209 -13.61 31.09 8.30
N SER A 210 -14.34 30.79 7.21
CA SER A 210 -15.65 30.15 7.27
C SER A 210 -15.55 28.74 7.84
N ASP A 211 -14.61 27.94 7.36
CA ASP A 211 -14.39 26.58 7.84
C ASP A 211 -14.00 26.58 9.32
N MET A 212 -13.09 27.44 9.75
CA MET A 212 -12.68 27.53 11.16
C MET A 212 -13.83 27.91 12.13
N THR A 213 -14.91 28.51 11.63
CA THR A 213 -16.04 28.98 12.45
C THR A 213 -17.29 28.13 12.32
N VAL A 214 -17.46 27.39 11.22
CA VAL A 214 -18.59 26.50 10.96
C VAL A 214 -18.23 25.05 11.27
N ASN A 215 -19.17 24.32 11.89
CA ASN A 215 -19.02 22.89 12.13
C ASN A 215 -19.35 22.12 10.84
N SER A 216 -18.33 21.83 10.02
CA SER A 216 -18.52 20.95 8.87
C SER A 216 -18.84 19.54 9.37
N HIS A 217 -19.89 18.93 8.81
CA HIS A 217 -20.24 17.57 9.15
C HIS A 217 -19.39 16.54 8.38
N ILE A 218 -18.90 16.94 7.20
CA ILE A 218 -18.05 16.17 6.30
C ILE A 218 -16.60 16.52 6.69
N HIS A 219 -15.82 15.53 7.17
CA HIS A 219 -14.49 15.71 7.81
C HIS A 219 -14.51 16.24 9.24
N TYR A 220 -15.31 15.62 10.10
CA TYR A 220 -15.42 15.97 11.52
C TYR A 220 -14.14 15.81 12.33
N PHE A 221 -13.50 14.64 12.21
CA PHE A 221 -12.28 14.30 12.93
C PHE A 221 -11.03 14.76 12.21
N ARG A 222 -11.15 15.57 11.14
CA ARG A 222 -10.07 15.98 10.23
C ARG A 222 -8.67 15.94 10.86
N ASN A 223 -7.74 15.26 10.17
CA ASN A 223 -6.39 14.94 10.63
C ASN A 223 -6.29 13.91 11.77
N VAL A 224 -7.41 13.42 12.29
CA VAL A 224 -7.49 12.31 13.25
C VAL A 224 -8.29 11.16 12.65
N THR A 225 -7.72 9.96 12.74
CA THR A 225 -8.36 8.71 12.35
C THR A 225 -8.98 8.06 13.59
N PRO A 226 -10.31 8.06 13.75
CA PRO A 226 -10.96 7.26 14.80
C PRO A 226 -10.91 5.77 14.44
N ILE A 227 -10.59 4.94 15.42
CA ILE A 227 -10.68 3.48 15.32
C ILE A 227 -11.79 3.03 16.27
N TYR A 228 -12.93 2.65 15.73
CA TYR A 228 -14.06 2.12 16.48
C TYR A 228 -13.84 0.63 16.73
N LEU A 229 -13.58 0.28 17.99
CA LEU A 229 -13.38 -1.08 18.47
C LEU A 229 -14.68 -1.56 19.10
N TRP A 230 -15.47 -2.28 18.31
CA TRP A 230 -16.78 -2.76 18.70
C TRP A 230 -16.64 -4.03 19.52
N ALA A 231 -17.15 -4.02 20.74
CA ALA A 231 -17.29 -5.22 21.55
C ALA A 231 -18.24 -6.24 20.87
N THR A 232 -17.89 -7.53 20.87
CA THR A 232 -18.72 -8.64 20.37
C THR A 232 -19.73 -9.04 21.44
N GLY A 233 -20.91 -9.52 21.06
CA GLY A 233 -21.95 -10.01 21.98
C GLY A 233 -23.36 -9.63 21.55
N GLY A 234 -24.30 -10.56 21.68
CA GLY A 234 -25.71 -10.43 21.28
C GLY A 234 -26.23 -11.68 20.54
N PRO A 235 -27.55 -11.98 20.59
CA PRO A 235 -28.12 -13.18 19.96
C PRO A 235 -27.96 -13.24 18.42
N ASP A 236 -27.66 -12.09 17.79
CA ASP A 236 -27.46 -11.95 16.34
C ASP A 236 -25.99 -11.68 15.94
N THR A 237 -25.04 -11.64 16.89
CA THR A 237 -23.61 -11.65 16.55
C THR A 237 -23.22 -13.08 16.19
N SER A 238 -23.19 -13.37 14.89
CA SER A 238 -22.63 -14.64 14.43
C SER A 238 -21.19 -14.76 14.97
N ARG A 239 -20.71 -15.98 15.24
CA ARG A 239 -19.29 -16.26 15.55
C ARG A 239 -18.31 -15.79 14.45
N ASN A 240 -18.84 -15.26 13.35
CA ASN A 240 -18.15 -14.76 12.17
C ASN A 240 -18.49 -13.30 11.87
N THR A 241 -18.92 -12.48 12.85
CA THR A 241 -18.94 -11.01 12.66
C THR A 241 -17.50 -10.52 12.66
N ILE A 242 -16.75 -10.87 11.61
CA ILE A 242 -15.50 -10.25 11.23
C ILE A 242 -15.89 -8.82 10.84
N ILE A 243 -15.42 -7.88 11.64
CA ILE A 243 -15.56 -6.45 11.42
C ILE A 243 -14.14 -6.00 11.11
N GLY A 244 -13.74 -6.14 9.85
CA GLY A 244 -12.62 -5.41 9.26
C GLY A 244 -13.23 -4.50 8.20
N MET A 245 -13.27 -3.19 8.48
CA MET A 245 -13.66 -2.21 7.48
C MET A 245 -13.04 -0.86 7.78
N ALA A 246 -12.49 -0.23 6.76
CA ALA A 246 -12.00 1.12 6.80
C ALA A 246 -12.66 2.01 5.75
N LEU A 247 -12.81 3.27 6.12
CA LEU A 247 -13.03 4.34 5.17
C LEU A 247 -11.66 4.95 4.84
N PRO A 248 -11.24 4.93 3.57
CA PRO A 248 -10.02 5.62 3.14
C PRO A 248 -10.18 7.14 3.13
N PRO A 249 -9.09 7.93 3.13
CA PRO A 249 -9.15 9.37 2.98
C PRO A 249 -9.65 9.76 1.57
N ARG A 250 -10.90 10.22 1.47
CA ARG A 250 -11.53 10.68 0.22
C ARG A 250 -12.25 12.01 0.42
N GLY A 251 -12.42 12.81 -0.63
CA GLY A 251 -13.14 14.08 -0.52
C GLY A 251 -14.53 13.97 0.12
N SER A 252 -15.29 12.92 -0.19
CA SER A 252 -16.68 12.74 0.27
C SER A 252 -16.86 12.29 1.72
N TYR A 253 -15.83 11.76 2.39
CA TYR A 253 -15.92 11.27 3.76
C TYR A 253 -14.55 11.18 4.45
N GLN A 254 -14.56 11.25 5.78
CA GLN A 254 -13.34 11.19 6.57
C GLN A 254 -12.81 9.76 6.72
N PRO A 255 -11.50 9.57 6.94
CA PRO A 255 -10.94 8.28 7.25
C PRO A 255 -11.43 7.79 8.62
N SER A 256 -11.71 6.50 8.72
CA SER A 256 -12.02 5.83 9.98
C SER A 256 -11.84 4.34 9.85
N VAL A 257 -11.66 3.65 10.97
CA VAL A 257 -11.55 2.19 11.01
C VAL A 257 -12.64 1.63 11.92
N ASP A 258 -13.31 0.57 11.49
CA ASP A 258 -14.20 -0.26 12.27
C ASP A 258 -13.58 -1.63 12.44
N LEU A 259 -13.26 -1.99 13.69
CA LEU A 259 -12.70 -3.26 14.05
C LEU A 259 -13.53 -3.94 15.13
N SER A 260 -13.64 -5.26 15.08
CA SER A 260 -13.99 -6.04 16.26
C SER A 260 -12.80 -6.01 17.22
N HIS A 261 -13.05 -5.93 18.52
CA HIS A 261 -11.99 -6.13 19.52
C HIS A 261 -11.48 -7.59 19.59
N GLU A 262 -12.09 -8.50 18.82
CA GLU A 262 -11.57 -9.85 18.55
C GLU A 262 -10.69 -9.92 17.30
N GLU A 263 -10.59 -8.87 16.47
CA GLU A 263 -9.84 -8.96 15.22
C GLU A 263 -8.35 -9.22 15.43
N ARG A 264 -7.81 -10.04 14.54
CA ARG A 264 -6.38 -10.30 14.43
C ARG A 264 -5.58 -9.07 14.00
N PHE A 265 -4.33 -8.97 14.43
CA PHE A 265 -3.48 -7.78 14.20
C PHE A 265 -3.14 -7.55 12.72
N ASP A 266 -3.16 -8.61 11.92
CA ASP A 266 -3.05 -8.56 10.46
C ASP A 266 -4.22 -7.74 9.87
N THR A 267 -5.44 -8.00 10.30
CA THR A 267 -6.64 -7.24 9.92
C THR A 267 -6.53 -5.78 10.38
N TRP A 268 -5.93 -5.50 11.55
CA TRP A 268 -5.68 -4.11 11.95
C TRP A 268 -4.74 -3.39 10.98
N VAL A 269 -3.58 -3.98 10.64
CA VAL A 269 -2.63 -3.38 9.70
C VAL A 269 -3.26 -3.18 8.34
N HIS A 270 -4.05 -4.17 7.88
CA HIS A 270 -4.85 -4.08 6.66
C HIS A 270 -5.77 -2.85 6.68
N GLU A 271 -6.66 -2.75 7.66
CA GLU A 271 -7.61 -1.63 7.73
C GLU A 271 -6.94 -0.26 7.95
N LEU A 272 -5.83 -0.24 8.68
CA LEU A 272 -5.03 0.97 8.86
C LEU A 272 -4.36 1.40 7.55
N GLY A 273 -3.96 0.47 6.68
CA GLY A 273 -3.47 0.78 5.34
C GLY A 273 -4.48 1.60 4.54
N HIS A 274 -5.73 1.16 4.52
CA HIS A 274 -6.82 1.90 3.88
C HIS A 274 -7.04 3.26 4.53
N ALA A 275 -7.20 3.32 5.86
CA ALA A 275 -7.58 4.57 6.55
C ALA A 275 -6.45 5.61 6.61
N TYR A 276 -5.19 5.19 6.68
CA TYR A 276 -4.06 6.11 6.77
C TYR A 276 -3.54 6.57 5.40
N PHE A 277 -3.61 5.70 4.40
CA PHE A 277 -2.90 5.88 3.12
C PHE A 277 -3.82 5.81 1.89
N GLY A 278 -5.09 5.42 2.04
CA GLY A 278 -6.00 5.33 0.90
C GLY A 278 -5.62 4.21 -0.07
N MET A 279 -4.97 3.18 0.46
CA MET A 279 -4.70 1.93 -0.25
C MET A 279 -6.01 1.26 -0.65
N THR A 280 -5.99 0.54 -1.76
CA THR A 280 -7.13 -0.20 -2.28
C THR A 280 -6.92 -1.68 -2.08
N ASP A 281 -7.99 -2.42 -1.76
CA ASP A 281 -7.96 -3.87 -1.82
C ASP A 281 -7.54 -4.32 -3.21
N THR A 282 -6.43 -5.05 -3.27
CA THR A 282 -5.95 -5.67 -4.50
C THR A 282 -6.31 -7.16 -4.45
N TYR A 283 -7.58 -7.47 -4.72
CA TYR A 283 -7.99 -8.86 -4.94
C TYR A 283 -7.67 -9.29 -6.37
N VAL A 284 -7.34 -10.58 -6.54
CA VAL A 284 -7.54 -11.25 -7.83
C VAL A 284 -9.05 -11.23 -8.11
N THR A 285 -9.50 -10.36 -9.01
CA THR A 285 -10.93 -10.27 -9.32
C THR A 285 -11.37 -11.53 -10.07
N SER A 286 -12.54 -12.07 -9.71
CA SER A 286 -13.11 -13.32 -10.27
C SER A 286 -13.64 -13.17 -11.71
N ARG A 287 -13.31 -12.08 -12.39
CA ARG A 287 -13.73 -11.78 -13.76
C ARG A 287 -12.47 -11.55 -14.59
N PRO A 288 -12.46 -11.93 -15.88
CA PRO A 288 -11.40 -11.53 -16.80
C PRO A 288 -11.51 -10.02 -17.06
N ALA A 289 -11.06 -9.22 -16.09
CA ALA A 289 -11.00 -7.77 -16.18
C ALA A 289 -9.51 -7.40 -16.22
N GLY A 290 -9.02 -7.21 -17.46
CA GLY A 290 -7.67 -6.75 -17.73
C GLY A 290 -6.57 -7.79 -17.48
N PRO A 291 -5.32 -7.44 -17.81
CA PRO A 291 -4.17 -8.25 -17.46
C PRO A 291 -4.13 -8.40 -15.96
N ASN A 292 -4.38 -9.61 -15.49
CA ASN A 292 -4.42 -9.96 -14.08
C ASN A 292 -3.25 -9.27 -13.37
N LYS A 293 -3.58 -8.46 -12.36
CA LYS A 293 -2.62 -7.90 -11.41
C LYS A 293 -1.97 -9.09 -10.73
N THR A 294 -0.88 -9.58 -11.30
CA THR A 294 -0.22 -10.76 -10.78
C THR A 294 0.32 -10.40 -9.41
N GLY A 295 -0.24 -10.91 -8.32
CA GLY A 295 0.37 -10.79 -7.00
C GLY A 295 -0.69 -10.65 -5.92
N THR A 296 -0.97 -11.73 -5.19
CA THR A 296 -1.51 -11.58 -3.84
C THR A 296 -0.45 -10.87 -3.02
N PHE A 297 -0.62 -9.56 -2.80
CA PHE A 297 -0.27 -8.78 -1.59
C PHE A 297 -0.26 -7.29 -1.94
N ASP A 298 -1.26 -6.56 -1.48
CA ASP A 298 -1.09 -5.15 -1.14
C ASP A 298 -2.28 -4.72 -0.27
N VAL A 299 -2.02 -4.65 1.03
CA VAL A 299 -3.01 -4.51 2.11
C VAL A 299 -4.04 -5.62 2.08
N MET A 300 -3.65 -6.90 2.15
CA MET A 300 -4.48 -7.96 2.71
C MET A 300 -3.51 -8.73 3.58
N ALA A 301 -3.54 -8.47 4.88
CA ALA A 301 -2.62 -9.13 5.77
C ALA A 301 -2.99 -10.63 5.78
N ASP A 302 -2.05 -11.49 5.40
CA ASP A 302 -2.29 -12.94 5.43
C ASP A 302 -2.45 -13.39 6.89
N ALA A 303 -3.25 -14.44 7.06
CA ALA A 303 -3.57 -15.14 8.30
C ALA A 303 -2.34 -15.61 9.10
N ARG A 304 -1.12 -15.44 8.57
CA ARG A 304 0.17 -15.83 9.16
C ARG A 304 1.08 -14.66 9.56
N GLY A 305 0.56 -13.42 9.56
CA GLY A 305 1.19 -12.27 10.22
C GLY A 305 1.96 -11.34 9.27
N LEU A 306 1.30 -10.23 8.89
CA LEU A 306 1.78 -8.94 8.32
C LEU A 306 2.52 -8.92 6.97
N ALA A 307 1.81 -8.94 5.84
CA ALA A 307 2.37 -8.79 4.48
C ALA A 307 3.33 -7.59 4.32
N PRO A 308 4.50 -7.69 3.66
CA PRO A 308 5.34 -6.54 3.31
C PRO A 308 4.66 -5.62 2.27
N PHE A 309 5.08 -4.37 2.18
CA PHE A 309 4.57 -3.41 1.19
C PHE A 309 5.29 -3.60 -0.15
N SER A 310 4.54 -3.59 -1.26
CA SER A 310 5.15 -3.42 -2.59
C SER A 310 5.75 -2.01 -2.75
N ALA A 311 6.67 -1.82 -3.70
CA ALA A 311 7.09 -0.47 -4.11
C ALA A 311 5.91 0.46 -4.40
N TRP A 312 4.84 -0.05 -5.01
CA TRP A 312 3.65 0.77 -5.27
C TRP A 312 2.99 1.26 -3.99
N ASN A 313 2.83 0.39 -3.00
CA ASN A 313 2.25 0.76 -1.72
C ASN A 313 3.18 1.62 -0.86
N MET A 314 4.50 1.46 -0.97
CA MET A 314 5.47 2.37 -0.38
C MET A 314 5.31 3.79 -0.95
N VAL A 315 5.14 3.90 -2.27
CA VAL A 315 4.88 5.18 -2.95
C VAL A 315 3.52 5.76 -2.58
N LEU A 316 2.47 4.94 -2.61
CA LEU A 316 1.11 5.37 -2.30
C LEU A 316 0.94 5.81 -0.84
N SER A 317 1.70 5.21 0.06
CA SER A 317 1.76 5.60 1.48
C SER A 317 2.64 6.80 1.77
N GLU A 318 3.32 7.33 0.75
CA GLU A 318 4.32 8.40 0.86
C GLU A 318 5.53 7.99 1.71
N PHE A 319 5.73 6.67 1.92
CA PHE A 319 6.89 6.12 2.64
C PHE A 319 8.15 6.20 1.79
N GLU A 320 8.00 6.14 0.46
CA GLU A 320 9.10 6.30 -0.48
C GLU A 320 8.72 7.20 -1.64
N GLU A 321 9.63 8.12 -1.98
CA GLU A 321 9.53 8.91 -3.20
C GLU A 321 10.43 8.26 -4.26
N PRO A 322 9.89 7.82 -5.41
CA PRO A 322 10.71 7.15 -6.41
C PRO A 322 11.80 8.05 -6.97
N GLU A 323 13.01 7.53 -7.02
CA GLU A 323 14.17 8.17 -7.63
C GLU A 323 14.06 8.06 -9.16
N GLU A 324 14.02 9.19 -9.86
CA GLU A 324 14.02 9.19 -11.32
C GLU A 324 15.37 8.71 -11.84
N LEU A 325 15.39 7.72 -12.73
CA LEU A 325 16.63 7.31 -13.39
C LEU A 325 17.23 8.47 -14.23
N PHE A 326 16.35 9.28 -14.81
CA PHE A 326 16.60 10.55 -15.48
C PHE A 326 15.26 11.29 -15.60
N ALA A 327 15.28 12.61 -15.83
CA ALA A 327 14.04 13.38 -15.89
C ALA A 327 13.21 13.07 -17.15
N ASP A 328 11.88 13.06 -17.00
CA ASP A 328 10.94 12.88 -18.11
C ASP A 328 11.23 13.86 -19.27
N SER A 329 11.60 15.10 -18.96
CA SER A 329 11.93 16.14 -19.95
C SER A 329 13.16 15.82 -20.79
N ASP A 330 14.15 15.12 -20.23
CA ASP A 330 15.40 14.80 -20.92
C ASP A 330 15.15 13.74 -22.00
N LEU A 331 14.33 12.73 -21.68
CA LEU A 331 13.88 11.75 -22.67
C LEU A 331 13.09 12.40 -23.79
N ILE A 332 12.15 13.29 -23.47
CA ILE A 332 11.37 13.99 -24.50
C ILE A 332 12.25 14.85 -25.40
N ALA A 333 13.22 15.57 -24.83
CA ALA A 333 14.19 16.36 -25.59
C ALA A 333 15.05 15.49 -26.51
N TYR A 334 15.53 14.34 -26.00
CA TYR A 334 16.29 13.37 -26.78
C TYR A 334 15.48 12.77 -27.94
N LEU A 335 14.23 12.39 -27.69
CA LEU A 335 13.34 11.88 -28.73
C LEU A 335 13.00 12.94 -29.79
N ALA A 336 12.96 14.21 -29.42
CA ALA A 336 12.74 15.32 -30.35
C ALA A 336 13.98 15.67 -31.20
N ASP A 337 15.17 15.28 -30.76
CA ASP A 337 16.41 15.59 -31.48
C ASP A 337 16.54 14.81 -32.79
N ALA A 338 16.59 15.53 -33.91
CA ALA A 338 16.74 14.95 -35.24
C ALA A 338 18.18 14.55 -35.61
N SER A 339 19.16 14.78 -34.72
CA SER A 339 20.59 14.69 -35.04
C SER A 339 21.24 13.30 -34.97
N GLU A 340 20.45 12.21 -34.85
CA GLU A 340 20.95 10.85 -34.54
C GLU A 340 21.90 10.83 -33.31
N ALA A 341 21.72 11.77 -32.38
CA ALA A 341 22.52 11.84 -31.17
C ALA A 341 22.39 10.51 -30.38
N THR A 342 23.50 10.05 -29.82
CA THR A 342 23.48 9.00 -28.81
C THR A 342 23.00 9.60 -27.50
N TRP A 343 22.17 8.87 -26.75
CA TRP A 343 21.80 9.27 -25.40
C TRP A 343 23.07 9.51 -24.56
N SER A 344 23.09 10.66 -23.90
CA SER A 344 24.03 10.96 -22.83
C SER A 344 23.18 11.43 -21.66
N ASP A 345 23.32 10.77 -20.52
CA ASP A 345 22.76 11.28 -19.27
C ASP A 345 23.27 12.74 -19.09
N PRO A 346 22.37 13.71 -18.84
CA PRO A 346 22.74 15.09 -18.58
C PRO A 346 23.76 15.27 -17.44
N ASP A 347 23.72 14.41 -16.43
CA ASP A 347 24.62 14.37 -15.29
C ASP A 347 25.90 13.54 -15.56
N GLY A 348 25.98 12.91 -16.73
CA GLY A 348 27.14 12.15 -17.18
C GLY A 348 27.36 10.82 -16.45
N ASN A 349 26.35 10.32 -15.72
CA ASN A 349 26.43 9.07 -14.97
C ASN A 349 25.41 8.02 -15.46
N ASN A 350 25.83 7.13 -16.34
CA ASN A 350 24.98 6.05 -16.84
C ASN A 350 24.90 4.83 -15.89
N ASN A 351 25.02 5.05 -14.58
CA ASN A 351 25.02 3.99 -13.57
C ASN A 351 23.98 4.28 -12.48
N GLY A 352 23.32 3.23 -12.00
CA GLY A 352 22.41 3.31 -10.86
C GLY A 352 22.61 2.14 -9.90
N THR A 353 21.98 2.23 -8.74
CA THR A 353 21.98 1.15 -7.74
C THR A 353 20.59 1.02 -7.14
N LEU A 354 20.06 -0.20 -7.09
CA LEU A 354 18.89 -0.54 -6.28
C LEU A 354 19.35 -0.98 -4.89
N HIS A 355 18.67 -0.55 -3.84
CA HIS A 355 18.96 -0.92 -2.46
C HIS A 355 17.79 -1.67 -1.81
N SER A 356 18.12 -2.65 -0.97
CA SER A 356 17.16 -3.44 -0.20
C SER A 356 17.03 -2.92 1.25
N LEU A 357 15.79 -2.62 1.67
CA LEU A 357 15.40 -2.21 3.02
C LEU A 357 15.79 -3.23 4.13
N GLU A 358 15.92 -4.53 3.83
CA GLU A 358 16.29 -5.57 4.81
C GLU A 358 17.77 -5.52 5.22
N ASN A 359 18.64 -4.98 4.36
CA ASN A 359 20.10 -5.08 4.52
C ASN A 359 20.84 -3.74 4.30
N SER A 360 20.11 -2.63 4.23
CA SER A 360 20.65 -1.30 3.98
C SER A 360 19.86 -0.25 4.75
N SER A 361 20.53 0.78 5.28
CA SER A 361 19.87 2.00 5.79
C SER A 361 19.30 2.87 4.67
N GLU A 362 19.54 2.47 3.42
CA GLU A 362 19.13 3.13 2.19
C GLU A 362 18.20 2.15 1.46
N PHE A 363 16.96 2.56 1.16
CA PHE A 363 16.01 1.88 0.28
C PHE A 363 15.67 2.87 -0.83
N ASN A 364 15.46 2.38 -2.04
CA ASN A 364 14.98 3.22 -3.13
C ASN A 364 14.09 2.43 -4.10
N VAL A 365 13.20 3.17 -4.76
CA VAL A 365 12.42 2.70 -5.90
C VAL A 365 12.87 3.49 -7.12
N ILE A 366 13.43 2.83 -8.13
CA ILE A 366 13.86 3.51 -9.36
C ILE A 366 12.67 3.66 -10.30
N LYS A 367 12.43 4.89 -10.76
CA LYS A 367 11.37 5.26 -11.70
C LYS A 367 11.94 5.51 -13.09
N VAL A 368 11.39 4.83 -14.10
CA VAL A 368 11.80 4.93 -15.51
C VAL A 368 10.60 5.27 -16.39
N PRO A 369 10.67 6.20 -17.35
CA PRO A 369 9.55 6.48 -18.25
C PRO A 369 9.11 5.24 -19.05
N ALA A 370 7.80 5.06 -19.22
CA ALA A 370 7.21 3.93 -19.93
C ALA A 370 6.27 4.35 -21.06
N ILE A 371 5.48 5.41 -20.85
CA ILE A 371 4.41 5.81 -21.78
C ILE A 371 4.46 7.31 -22.02
N ILE A 372 4.45 7.70 -23.30
CA ILE A 372 4.31 9.07 -23.77
C ILE A 372 2.97 9.18 -24.49
N GLU A 373 2.13 10.12 -24.08
CA GLU A 373 0.93 10.45 -24.84
C GLU A 373 1.33 11.26 -26.08
N ARG A 374 1.00 10.74 -27.28
CA ARG A 374 1.50 11.22 -28.57
C ARG A 374 1.28 12.72 -28.78
N ASP A 375 0.09 13.20 -28.45
CA ASP A 375 -0.36 14.54 -28.84
C ASP A 375 0.11 15.62 -27.85
N THR A 376 0.11 15.32 -26.56
CA THR A 376 0.59 16.23 -25.51
C THR A 376 2.10 16.18 -25.32
N ARG A 377 2.74 15.07 -25.74
CA ARG A 377 4.15 14.76 -25.48
C ARG A 377 4.48 14.65 -24.00
N GLU A 378 3.49 14.43 -23.15
CA GLU A 378 3.68 14.21 -21.73
C GLU A 378 3.94 12.73 -21.44
N VAL A 379 4.87 12.46 -20.51
CA VAL A 379 5.05 11.11 -19.97
C VAL A 379 3.87 10.82 -19.02
N LYS A 380 3.04 9.84 -19.40
CA LYS A 380 1.84 9.42 -18.65
C LYS A 380 2.01 8.09 -17.93
N GLY A 381 3.15 7.43 -18.05
CA GLY A 381 3.38 6.17 -17.36
C GLY A 381 4.85 5.89 -17.12
N HIS A 382 5.12 5.09 -16.10
CA HIS A 382 6.46 4.79 -15.60
C HIS A 382 6.59 3.33 -15.19
N TYR A 383 7.77 2.77 -15.34
CA TYR A 383 8.18 1.55 -14.63
C TYR A 383 8.72 1.92 -13.25
N LEU A 384 8.37 1.14 -12.23
CA LEU A 384 8.94 1.20 -10.89
C LEU A 384 9.74 -0.08 -10.65
N LEU A 385 11.02 0.04 -10.34
CA LEU A 385 11.91 -1.08 -10.08
C LEU A 385 12.25 -1.13 -8.61
N GLU A 386 12.18 -2.34 -8.06
CA GLU A 386 12.44 -2.64 -6.66
C GLU A 386 13.27 -3.91 -6.55
N LEU A 387 14.33 -3.89 -5.74
CA LEU A 387 15.02 -5.11 -5.36
C LEU A 387 14.16 -5.84 -4.33
N TYR A 388 13.45 -6.88 -4.76
CA TYR A 388 12.56 -7.73 -3.97
C TYR A 388 13.33 -8.58 -2.94
N GLY A 389 12.75 -8.77 -1.75
CA GLY A 389 13.49 -9.29 -0.58
C GLY A 389 14.08 -8.15 0.26
N SER A 390 13.35 -7.04 0.34
CA SER A 390 13.81 -5.80 0.94
C SER A 390 12.82 -5.22 1.91
N SER A 391 11.53 -5.22 1.58
CA SER A 391 10.46 -4.68 2.41
C SER A 391 9.98 -5.60 3.55
N GLY A 392 10.79 -6.57 3.99
CA GLY A 392 10.38 -7.60 4.97
C GLY A 392 9.78 -8.85 4.33
N TYR A 393 10.18 -9.16 3.10
CA TYR A 393 9.97 -10.48 2.49
C TYR A 393 11.02 -11.45 3.08
N ASP A 394 10.88 -11.74 4.38
CA ASP A 394 11.80 -12.62 5.09
C ASP A 394 11.70 -14.05 4.57
N SER A 395 12.85 -14.71 4.61
CA SER A 395 13.08 -16.15 4.65
C SER A 395 12.29 -16.94 5.72
N GLN A 396 11.28 -16.33 6.37
CA GLN A 396 10.36 -16.87 7.40
C GLN A 396 8.87 -16.93 6.97
N ARG A 397 8.53 -16.81 5.66
CA ARG A 397 7.14 -16.99 5.19
C ARG A 397 6.88 -18.09 4.16
N SER A 398 6.12 -19.09 4.59
CA SER A 398 5.75 -20.23 3.78
C SER A 398 4.76 -19.79 2.71
N VAL A 399 5.25 -19.78 1.48
CA VAL A 399 4.44 -19.59 0.29
C VAL A 399 3.82 -20.97 0.03
N THR A 400 2.55 -21.18 0.41
CA THR A 400 1.91 -22.51 0.39
C THR A 400 1.33 -22.81 -0.98
N ALA A 401 1.54 -24.06 -1.45
CA ALA A 401 0.94 -24.86 -2.55
C ALA A 401 0.40 -24.16 -3.81
N ASP A 402 -0.29 -23.05 -3.67
CA ASP A 402 -0.93 -22.24 -4.72
C ASP A 402 -0.03 -21.06 -5.12
N THR A 403 1.08 -20.92 -4.42
CA THR A 403 2.17 -19.98 -4.60
C THR A 403 3.42 -20.75 -4.15
N LEU A 404 4.42 -20.88 -5.02
CA LEU A 404 5.79 -21.37 -4.76
C LEU A 404 6.09 -22.11 -3.43
N ASP A 405 5.74 -23.41 -3.32
CA ASP A 405 6.33 -24.24 -2.25
C ASP A 405 7.75 -24.67 -2.67
N PHE A 406 8.75 -23.96 -2.17
CA PHE A 406 10.14 -24.40 -2.22
C PHE A 406 10.31 -25.50 -1.16
N SER A 407 10.20 -26.76 -1.59
CA SER A 407 10.16 -27.95 -0.74
C SER A 407 11.17 -27.97 0.44
N ASP A 408 10.71 -28.53 1.56
CA ASP A 408 11.40 -29.00 2.78
C ASP A 408 11.79 -27.93 3.83
N GLN A 409 11.83 -26.65 3.46
CA GLN A 409 11.93 -25.52 4.39
C GLN A 409 10.76 -24.60 4.07
N PRO A 410 9.67 -24.60 4.87
CA PRO A 410 8.76 -23.47 4.85
C PRO A 410 9.67 -22.25 4.99
N ASP A 411 9.51 -21.28 4.09
CA ASP A 411 9.82 -19.87 4.34
C ASP A 411 10.84 -19.13 3.44
N SER A 412 11.62 -19.78 2.58
CA SER A 412 12.71 -19.09 1.85
C SER A 412 12.34 -18.62 0.43
N PHE A 413 12.46 -17.31 0.16
CA PHE A 413 12.27 -16.69 -1.16
C PHE A 413 13.62 -16.33 -1.84
N PRO A 414 13.79 -16.55 -3.16
CA PRO A 414 15.08 -16.36 -3.83
C PRO A 414 15.52 -14.90 -4.02
N GLY A 415 14.65 -13.92 -3.77
CA GLY A 415 14.89 -12.51 -4.07
C GLY A 415 15.05 -12.25 -5.58
N GLY A 416 15.12 -10.99 -5.98
CA GLY A 416 15.21 -10.59 -7.38
C GLY A 416 14.79 -9.14 -7.58
N ILE A 417 14.66 -8.67 -8.82
CA ILE A 417 14.13 -7.34 -9.10
C ILE A 417 12.69 -7.49 -9.58
N ALA A 418 11.76 -6.88 -8.83
CA ALA A 418 10.39 -6.69 -9.25
C ALA A 418 10.31 -5.42 -10.11
N ILE A 419 9.52 -5.51 -11.17
CA ILE A 419 9.22 -4.38 -12.05
C ILE A 419 7.73 -4.23 -12.07
N TRP A 420 7.28 -3.01 -11.81
CA TRP A 420 5.90 -2.62 -11.87
C TRP A 420 5.75 -1.57 -12.96
N LYS A 421 4.61 -1.52 -13.63
CA LYS A 421 4.26 -0.52 -14.64
C LYS A 421 3.05 0.25 -14.15
N TRP A 422 3.24 1.55 -13.99
CA TRP A 422 2.21 2.50 -13.63
C TRP A 422 1.75 3.23 -14.88
N ASP A 423 0.48 3.08 -15.24
CA ASP A 423 -0.11 3.66 -16.44
C ASP A 423 -1.21 4.64 -16.05
N LYS A 424 -1.01 5.94 -16.36
CA LYS A 424 -1.96 7.02 -16.10
C LYS A 424 -2.68 7.51 -17.36
N THR A 425 -2.63 6.74 -18.44
CA THR A 425 -3.36 7.09 -19.66
C THR A 425 -4.87 6.96 -19.46
N GLU A 426 -5.63 7.76 -20.21
CA GLU A 426 -7.08 7.63 -20.28
C GLU A 426 -7.50 6.25 -20.83
N GLN A 427 -6.66 5.65 -21.67
CA GLN A 427 -6.86 4.29 -22.15
C GLN A 427 -6.91 3.30 -20.99
N LYS A 428 -5.91 3.28 -20.08
CA LYS A 428 -5.91 2.41 -18.87
C LYS A 428 -7.16 2.63 -18.02
N VAL A 429 -7.50 3.90 -17.77
CA VAL A 429 -8.68 4.24 -16.96
C VAL A 429 -9.96 3.68 -17.58
N SER A 430 -10.16 3.89 -18.88
CA SER A 430 -11.40 3.56 -19.57
C SER A 430 -11.56 2.07 -19.81
N THR A 431 -10.50 1.38 -20.25
CA THR A 431 -10.60 -0.03 -20.69
C THR A 431 -10.46 -1.01 -19.54
N ASP A 432 -9.66 -0.69 -18.53
CA ASP A 432 -9.32 -1.59 -17.43
C ASP A 432 -10.07 -1.18 -16.16
N VAL A 433 -9.75 -0.01 -15.61
CA VAL A 433 -10.23 0.40 -14.28
C VAL A 433 -11.75 0.60 -14.24
N CYS A 434 -12.29 1.35 -15.20
CA CYS A 434 -13.72 1.62 -15.27
C CYS A 434 -14.54 0.34 -15.49
N LYS A 435 -14.07 -0.54 -16.36
CA LYS A 435 -14.73 -1.82 -16.65
C LYS A 435 -14.64 -2.80 -15.47
N GLU A 436 -13.50 -2.85 -14.77
CA GLU A 436 -13.29 -3.69 -13.59
C GLU A 436 -14.23 -3.28 -12.45
N TYR A 437 -14.21 -2.00 -12.07
CA TYR A 437 -14.95 -1.55 -10.89
C TYR A 437 -16.46 -1.41 -11.11
N PHE A 438 -16.89 -1.05 -12.33
CA PHE A 438 -18.28 -0.66 -12.58
C PHE A 438 -18.99 -1.50 -13.65
N GLY A 439 -18.23 -2.24 -14.47
CA GLY A 439 -18.77 -2.95 -15.64
C GLY A 439 -19.56 -2.03 -16.57
N ASP A 440 -20.52 -2.61 -17.30
CA ASP A 440 -21.38 -1.85 -18.24
C ASP A 440 -22.42 -0.95 -17.53
N ASN A 441 -22.46 -0.96 -16.18
CA ASN A 441 -23.53 -0.29 -15.42
C ASN A 441 -23.30 1.21 -15.23
N VAL A 442 -22.11 1.73 -15.54
CA VAL A 442 -21.78 3.16 -15.40
C VAL A 442 -21.27 3.70 -16.75
N PRO A 443 -22.18 4.22 -17.61
CA PRO A 443 -21.84 4.68 -18.96
C PRO A 443 -20.98 5.95 -19.03
N HIS A 444 -20.57 6.50 -17.88
CA HIS A 444 -19.78 7.73 -17.76
C HIS A 444 -18.58 7.58 -16.83
N CYS A 445 -18.07 6.36 -16.67
CA CYS A 445 -16.82 6.20 -15.93
C CYS A 445 -15.67 6.82 -16.73
N SER A 446 -14.97 7.76 -16.09
CA SER A 446 -13.83 8.53 -16.60
C SER A 446 -12.88 8.80 -15.43
N LEU A 447 -11.72 9.39 -15.72
CA LEU A 447 -10.78 9.83 -14.68
C LEU A 447 -11.47 10.75 -13.65
N ASP A 448 -12.22 11.74 -14.11
CA ASP A 448 -12.96 12.67 -13.25
C ASP A 448 -13.99 11.95 -12.39
N PHE A 449 -14.70 10.97 -12.96
CA PHE A 449 -15.65 10.16 -12.20
C PHE A 449 -14.94 9.33 -11.12
N LEU A 450 -13.81 8.70 -11.44
CA LEU A 450 -13.03 7.92 -10.47
C LEU A 450 -12.49 8.81 -9.35
N ASN A 451 -11.93 9.96 -9.71
CA ASN A 451 -11.42 10.96 -8.79
C ASN A 451 -12.50 11.54 -7.89
N GLY A 452 -13.66 11.92 -8.45
CA GLY A 452 -14.80 12.45 -7.69
C GLY A 452 -15.40 11.44 -6.72
N ASN A 453 -15.28 10.13 -7.01
CA ASN A 453 -15.65 9.06 -6.08
C ASN A 453 -14.48 8.65 -5.15
N GLY A 454 -13.31 9.27 -5.30
CA GLY A 454 -12.06 8.99 -4.59
C GLY A 454 -11.55 7.55 -4.79
N ASN A 455 -11.83 6.94 -5.93
CA ASN A 455 -11.25 5.66 -6.33
C ASN A 455 -9.79 5.84 -6.75
N ASN A 456 -9.06 4.72 -6.90
CA ASN A 456 -7.73 4.75 -7.49
C ASN A 456 -7.82 4.61 -9.02
N PRO A 457 -7.58 5.68 -9.78
CA PRO A 457 -7.69 5.61 -11.24
C PRO A 457 -6.52 4.89 -11.89
N TYR A 458 -5.42 4.66 -11.17
CA TYR A 458 -4.18 4.18 -11.77
C TYR A 458 -3.56 3.04 -10.95
N PRO A 459 -4.19 1.84 -10.95
CA PRO A 459 -3.57 0.68 -10.36
C PRO A 459 -2.30 0.31 -11.14
N ILE A 460 -1.31 -0.22 -10.41
CA ILE A 460 -0.07 -0.70 -11.00
C ILE A 460 -0.24 -2.15 -11.50
N GLU A 461 0.53 -2.52 -12.53
CA GLU A 461 0.62 -3.91 -13.02
C GLU A 461 2.06 -4.40 -12.91
N TYR A 462 2.31 -5.68 -12.61
CA TYR A 462 3.67 -6.20 -12.77
C TYR A 462 4.10 -6.13 -14.23
N TYR A 463 5.39 -5.99 -14.46
CA TYR A 463 5.97 -5.93 -15.78
C TYR A 463 7.03 -7.02 -16.01
N PRO A 464 6.93 -7.79 -17.11
CA PRO A 464 5.79 -7.83 -18.02
C PRO A 464 4.61 -8.51 -17.34
N SER A 465 3.41 -7.99 -17.54
CA SER A 465 2.24 -8.66 -17.01
C SER A 465 1.93 -9.84 -17.92
N ILE A 466 1.90 -11.02 -17.33
CA ILE A 466 1.67 -12.29 -18.00
C ILE A 466 0.23 -12.67 -17.69
N PRO A 467 -0.65 -12.80 -18.71
CA PRO A 467 -2.01 -13.27 -18.49
C PRO A 467 -1.98 -14.74 -18.05
N SER A 468 -2.06 -14.97 -16.73
CA SER A 468 -2.35 -16.28 -16.16
C SER A 468 -3.22 -16.07 -14.92
N VAL A 469 -4.43 -16.64 -14.96
CA VAL A 469 -5.15 -17.40 -13.92
C VAL A 469 -6.43 -17.82 -14.63
N THR A 470 -6.50 -19.08 -15.03
CA THR A 470 -7.75 -19.64 -15.57
C THR A 470 -8.81 -19.62 -14.48
N HIS A 471 -9.99 -19.06 -14.75
CA HIS A 471 -11.20 -19.41 -14.02
C HIS A 471 -11.96 -20.46 -14.83
N GLY A 472 -12.15 -21.65 -14.28
CA GLY A 472 -13.06 -22.64 -14.86
C GLY A 472 -12.60 -24.08 -14.68
N ASN A 473 -12.96 -24.70 -13.54
CA ASN A 473 -13.83 -25.89 -13.58
C ASN A 473 -14.31 -26.41 -12.21
N ASP A 474 -13.88 -25.85 -11.07
CA ASP A 474 -14.51 -26.21 -9.79
C ASP A 474 -14.79 -24.98 -8.91
N VAL A 475 -16.08 -24.78 -8.60
CA VAL A 475 -16.61 -23.73 -7.71
C VAL A 475 -16.23 -23.99 -6.24
N THR A 476 -15.32 -24.92 -5.99
CA THR A 476 -14.80 -25.30 -4.68
C THR A 476 -13.32 -24.98 -4.49
N ASP A 477 -12.66 -24.40 -5.50
CA ASP A 477 -11.24 -24.08 -5.45
C ASP A 477 -11.04 -22.63 -4.97
N THR A 478 -10.97 -22.46 -3.65
CA THR A 478 -10.57 -21.21 -2.96
C THR A 478 -9.06 -20.97 -3.05
N VAL A 479 -8.45 -21.39 -4.15
CA VAL A 479 -7.02 -21.54 -4.38
C VAL A 479 -6.66 -20.57 -5.51
N HIS A 480 -6.34 -19.33 -5.13
CA HIS A 480 -6.03 -18.26 -6.08
C HIS A 480 -4.51 -18.22 -6.32
N GLY A 481 -4.07 -18.65 -7.51
CA GLY A 481 -2.65 -18.71 -7.86
C GLY A 481 -1.99 -17.33 -7.98
N SER A 482 -0.89 -17.12 -7.27
CA SER A 482 -0.02 -15.92 -7.38
C SER A 482 0.97 -16.08 -8.54
N PRO A 483 1.51 -14.98 -9.09
CA PRO A 483 2.71 -15.03 -9.94
C PRO A 483 3.80 -15.91 -9.36
N GLY A 484 4.34 -16.80 -10.20
CA GLY A 484 5.57 -17.52 -9.88
C GLY A 484 6.80 -16.62 -10.01
N ILE A 485 7.97 -17.15 -9.62
CA ILE A 485 9.27 -16.45 -9.68
C ILE A 485 9.58 -15.85 -11.06
N TYR A 486 8.96 -16.38 -12.12
CA TYR A 486 9.13 -15.93 -13.49
C TYR A 486 8.65 -14.49 -13.75
N THR A 487 8.05 -13.79 -12.78
CA THR A 487 7.81 -12.34 -12.87
C THR A 487 8.98 -11.50 -12.38
N LEU A 488 9.92 -12.09 -11.65
CA LEU A 488 11.09 -11.42 -11.08
C LEU A 488 12.28 -11.59 -12.00
N PHE A 489 13.06 -10.53 -12.17
CA PHE A 489 14.38 -10.63 -12.76
C PHE A 489 15.37 -11.17 -11.73
N PRO A 490 16.27 -12.12 -12.06
CA PRO A 490 16.56 -12.69 -13.37
C PRO A 490 15.88 -14.06 -13.62
N TRP A 491 14.77 -14.37 -12.95
CA TRP A 491 14.13 -15.69 -12.97
C TRP A 491 13.09 -15.89 -14.09
N TRP A 492 12.97 -14.94 -15.02
CA TRP A 492 11.95 -14.92 -16.07
C TRP A 492 11.83 -16.18 -16.94
N TYR A 493 12.86 -17.01 -17.02
CA TYR A 493 12.89 -18.23 -17.83
C TYR A 493 12.77 -19.52 -17.01
N SER A 494 12.45 -19.38 -15.72
CA SER A 494 12.52 -20.45 -14.75
C SER A 494 11.17 -20.71 -14.11
N GLU A 495 10.65 -21.93 -14.25
CA GLU A 495 9.43 -22.36 -13.54
C GLU A 495 9.69 -22.54 -12.04
N GLN A 496 10.94 -22.91 -11.71
CA GLN A 496 11.44 -23.16 -10.37
C GLN A 496 12.91 -22.74 -10.27
N LEU A 497 13.43 -22.59 -9.05
CA LEU A 497 14.83 -22.22 -8.86
C LEU A 497 15.79 -23.30 -9.40
N PRO A 498 16.97 -22.91 -9.93
CA PRO A 498 17.92 -23.87 -10.48
C PRO A 498 18.48 -24.88 -9.47
N TYR A 499 18.00 -26.14 -9.47
CA TYR A 499 18.50 -27.20 -8.57
C TYR A 499 18.81 -28.51 -9.30
N GLY A 500 19.55 -29.41 -8.63
CA GLY A 500 19.77 -30.78 -9.11
C GLY A 500 20.84 -30.88 -10.21
N THR A 501 20.73 -31.86 -11.12
CA THR A 501 21.75 -32.11 -12.15
C THR A 501 21.74 -31.11 -13.30
N ASP A 502 20.64 -30.39 -13.48
CA ASP A 502 20.40 -29.52 -14.64
C ASP A 502 20.57 -28.03 -14.30
N TYR A 503 20.97 -27.69 -13.06
CA TYR A 503 21.05 -26.32 -12.57
C TYR A 503 21.95 -25.41 -13.42
N GLU A 504 23.09 -25.90 -13.91
CA GLU A 504 24.00 -25.09 -14.75
C GLU A 504 23.36 -24.67 -16.08
N ALA A 505 22.54 -25.52 -16.69
CA ALA A 505 21.82 -25.16 -17.90
C ALA A 505 20.77 -24.07 -17.61
N GLN A 506 20.10 -24.17 -16.46
CA GLN A 506 19.12 -23.18 -16.00
C GLN A 506 19.79 -21.83 -15.63
N LEU A 507 20.96 -21.85 -14.98
CA LEU A 507 21.79 -20.66 -14.76
C LEU A 507 22.22 -20.01 -16.09
N GLY A 508 22.45 -20.81 -17.12
CA GLY A 508 22.76 -20.33 -18.47
C GLY A 508 21.65 -19.47 -19.07
N ASN A 509 20.40 -19.71 -18.70
CA ASN A 509 19.22 -19.01 -19.23
C ASN A 509 18.89 -17.71 -18.49
N MET A 510 19.54 -17.41 -17.36
CA MET A 510 19.28 -16.16 -16.62
C MET A 510 19.75 -14.96 -17.45
N PRO A 511 18.85 -14.02 -17.80
CA PRO A 511 19.20 -12.78 -18.49
C PRO A 511 20.05 -11.90 -17.58
N THR A 512 20.92 -11.08 -18.19
CA THR A 512 21.69 -10.05 -17.48
C THR A 512 21.17 -8.64 -17.72
N THR A 513 20.18 -8.47 -18.59
CA THR A 513 19.61 -7.17 -18.94
C THR A 513 18.10 -7.14 -18.77
N ILE A 514 17.60 -5.94 -18.45
CA ILE A 514 16.18 -5.58 -18.44
C ILE A 514 15.98 -4.58 -19.58
N GLU A 515 15.14 -4.94 -20.55
CA GLU A 515 14.71 -4.03 -21.62
C GLU A 515 13.32 -3.47 -21.30
N LEU A 516 13.24 -2.15 -21.20
CA LEU A 516 12.04 -1.40 -20.89
C LEU A 516 11.64 -0.55 -22.12
N PRO A 517 10.65 -0.97 -22.91
CA PRO A 517 10.18 -0.20 -24.04
C PRO A 517 9.45 1.06 -23.56
N VAL A 518 9.74 2.18 -24.22
CA VAL A 518 8.98 3.43 -24.10
C VAL A 518 8.01 3.50 -25.26
N LEU A 519 6.72 3.52 -24.94
CA LEU A 519 5.64 3.55 -25.92
C LEU A 519 5.11 4.96 -26.09
N GLU A 520 4.90 5.34 -27.34
CA GLU A 520 4.07 6.47 -27.72
C GLU A 520 2.65 5.96 -28.04
N ILE A 521 1.65 6.42 -27.29
CA ILE A 521 0.26 5.97 -27.38
C ILE A 521 -0.62 7.12 -27.87
N ALA A 522 -1.53 6.81 -28.78
CA ALA A 522 -2.52 7.78 -29.28
C ALA A 522 -3.57 8.10 -28.20
N PRO A 523 -4.27 9.25 -28.29
CA PRO A 523 -5.42 9.50 -27.43
C PRO A 523 -6.46 8.38 -27.50
N PHE A 524 -7.18 8.14 -26.40
CA PHE A 524 -8.13 7.02 -26.29
C PHE A 524 -9.23 7.06 -27.36
N ASP A 525 -9.69 8.26 -27.74
CA ASP A 525 -10.69 8.46 -28.81
C ASP A 525 -10.23 7.96 -30.19
N GLU A 526 -8.93 7.80 -30.41
CA GLU A 526 -8.35 7.27 -31.65
C GLU A 526 -8.00 5.79 -31.57
N ASP A 527 -7.43 5.33 -30.45
CA ASP A 527 -7.07 3.93 -30.24
C ASP A 527 -7.56 3.42 -28.88
N GLN A 528 -8.57 2.56 -28.93
CA GLN A 528 -9.19 1.95 -27.77
C GLN A 528 -8.55 0.60 -27.39
N ASN A 529 -7.50 0.15 -28.10
CA ASN A 529 -6.82 -1.11 -27.81
C ASN A 529 -5.79 -0.93 -26.69
N PHE A 530 -6.14 -1.41 -25.50
CA PHE A 530 -5.24 -1.38 -24.36
C PHE A 530 -3.99 -2.24 -24.61
N GLY A 531 -2.83 -1.70 -24.27
CA GLY A 531 -1.53 -2.35 -24.48
C GLY A 531 -0.91 -2.12 -25.85
N GLY A 532 -1.50 -1.24 -26.67
CA GLY A 532 -0.94 -0.83 -27.96
C GLY A 532 -0.15 0.46 -27.88
N GLY A 533 0.83 0.60 -28.76
CA GLY A 533 1.61 1.83 -28.88
C GLY A 533 2.81 1.67 -29.79
N ASN A 534 3.38 2.77 -30.26
CA ASN A 534 4.61 2.74 -31.03
C ASN A 534 5.81 2.80 -30.08
N LYS A 535 6.65 1.78 -30.08
CA LYS A 535 7.94 1.82 -29.38
C LYS A 535 8.84 2.86 -30.02
N VAL A 536 9.07 3.95 -29.29
CA VAL A 536 9.90 5.09 -29.72
C VAL A 536 11.29 5.08 -29.09
N ALA A 537 11.45 4.42 -27.95
CA ALA A 537 12.75 4.15 -27.33
C ALA A 537 12.77 2.80 -26.60
N THR A 538 13.97 2.29 -26.35
CA THR A 538 14.23 1.23 -25.38
C THR A 538 15.19 1.75 -24.32
N VAL A 539 14.82 1.63 -23.04
CA VAL A 539 15.75 1.80 -21.92
C VAL A 539 16.28 0.42 -21.54
N THR A 540 17.59 0.22 -21.62
CA THR A 540 18.23 -1.04 -21.27
C THR A 540 19.03 -0.88 -20.00
N LEU A 541 18.71 -1.69 -18.98
CA LEU A 541 19.44 -1.76 -17.71
C LEU A 541 20.27 -3.05 -17.69
N SER A 542 21.57 -2.95 -17.37
CA SER A 542 22.51 -4.07 -17.37
C SER A 542 22.99 -4.40 -15.97
N PHE A 543 22.70 -5.63 -15.53
CA PHE A 543 22.95 -6.19 -14.21
C PHE A 543 24.00 -7.32 -14.26
N ASP A 544 24.99 -7.23 -15.15
CA ASP A 544 25.96 -8.31 -15.40
C ASP A 544 26.66 -8.80 -14.13
N GLN A 545 27.11 -7.86 -13.28
CA GLN A 545 27.76 -8.19 -12.02
C GLN A 545 26.80 -8.87 -11.04
N PHE A 546 25.63 -8.27 -10.82
CA PHE A 546 24.59 -8.82 -9.94
C PHE A 546 24.20 -10.26 -10.31
N VAL A 547 23.94 -10.51 -11.59
CA VAL A 547 23.59 -11.86 -12.07
C VAL A 547 24.77 -12.83 -12.00
N SER A 548 25.99 -12.36 -12.27
CA SER A 548 27.21 -13.16 -12.11
C SER A 548 27.43 -13.58 -10.65
N ASP A 549 27.13 -12.70 -9.70
CA ASP A 549 27.28 -12.96 -8.27
C ASP A 549 26.27 -14.01 -7.79
N ILE A 550 25.01 -13.91 -8.19
CA ILE A 550 23.99 -14.95 -7.92
C ILE A 550 24.43 -16.30 -8.50
N LYS A 551 24.85 -16.34 -9.77
CA LYS A 551 25.33 -17.59 -10.41
C LYS A 551 26.52 -18.19 -9.66
N SER A 552 27.45 -17.36 -9.20
CA SER A 552 28.63 -17.81 -8.47
C SER A 552 28.26 -18.37 -7.10
N SER A 553 27.37 -17.69 -6.38
CA SER A 553 26.85 -18.14 -5.08
C SER A 553 26.18 -19.51 -5.17
N ILE A 554 25.30 -19.72 -6.15
CA ILE A 554 24.62 -21.01 -6.39
C ILE A 554 25.61 -22.13 -6.71
N ARG A 555 26.63 -21.84 -7.53
CA ARG A 555 27.69 -22.81 -7.87
C ARG A 555 28.52 -23.21 -6.67
N GLU A 556 28.90 -22.24 -5.83
CA GLU A 556 29.65 -22.51 -4.61
C GLU A 556 28.85 -23.36 -3.63
N ASP A 557 27.55 -23.08 -3.48
CA ASP A 557 26.66 -23.83 -2.60
C ASP A 557 26.46 -25.27 -3.12
N SER A 558 26.22 -25.43 -4.42
CA SER A 558 26.04 -26.74 -5.08
C SER A 558 27.27 -27.66 -4.97
N GLN A 559 28.47 -27.10 -4.75
CA GLN A 559 29.70 -27.87 -4.53
C GLN A 559 29.91 -28.28 -3.07
N ARG A 560 29.23 -27.64 -2.12
CA ARG A 560 29.22 -28.03 -0.71
C ARG A 560 28.14 -29.09 -0.57
N ALA A 561 28.43 -30.20 0.10
CA ALA A 561 27.57 -31.41 0.13
C ALA A 561 26.15 -31.23 0.77
N ASN A 562 25.69 -29.99 0.97
CA ASN A 562 24.37 -29.61 1.45
C ASN A 562 23.58 -28.97 0.31
N ASN A 563 23.08 -29.79 -0.63
CA ASN A 563 22.13 -29.35 -1.66
C ASN A 563 20.81 -28.94 -0.97
N GLY A 564 20.65 -27.66 -0.62
CA GLY A 564 19.42 -27.19 0.02
C GLY A 564 19.49 -25.83 0.74
N ASN A 565 20.53 -25.02 0.56
CA ASN A 565 20.64 -23.72 1.22
C ASN A 565 20.14 -22.59 0.29
N PHE A 566 18.94 -22.08 0.55
CA PHE A 566 18.32 -21.01 -0.25
C PHE A 566 19.03 -19.65 -0.17
N ASN A 567 19.91 -19.46 0.84
CA ASN A 567 20.74 -18.26 0.96
C ASN A 567 21.62 -18.01 -0.27
N ALA A 568 21.91 -19.04 -1.06
CA ALA A 568 22.70 -18.90 -2.29
C ALA A 568 21.96 -18.14 -3.41
N TYR A 569 20.63 -18.11 -3.35
CA TYR A 569 19.76 -17.46 -4.34
C TYR A 569 19.46 -16.02 -3.96
N THR A 570 19.44 -15.72 -2.66
CA THR A 570 19.14 -14.41 -2.10
C THR A 570 20.19 -13.36 -2.54
N PRO A 571 19.77 -12.24 -3.17
CA PRO A 571 20.66 -11.17 -3.53
C PRO A 571 21.23 -10.44 -2.30
N GLY A 572 22.35 -9.73 -2.50
CA GLY A 572 22.90 -8.84 -1.48
C GLY A 572 22.02 -7.61 -1.23
N SER A 573 22.48 -6.71 -0.34
CA SER A 573 21.75 -5.48 0.03
C SER A 573 21.58 -4.46 -1.10
N SER A 574 22.27 -4.65 -2.23
CA SER A 574 22.20 -3.75 -3.36
C SER A 574 22.43 -4.48 -4.69
N ALA A 575 21.91 -3.90 -5.76
CA ALA A 575 22.10 -4.34 -7.13
C ALA A 575 22.50 -3.14 -8.00
N GLY A 576 23.80 -3.01 -8.27
CA GLY A 576 24.34 -2.01 -9.17
C GLY A 576 24.08 -2.36 -10.64
N PHE A 577 23.79 -1.36 -11.46
CA PHE A 577 23.54 -1.50 -12.89
C PHE A 577 24.10 -0.33 -13.69
N THR A 578 24.32 -0.57 -14.98
CA THR A 578 24.49 0.50 -15.97
C THR A 578 23.23 0.61 -16.82
N TYR A 579 23.01 1.76 -17.45
CA TYR A 579 21.87 1.94 -18.33
C TYR A 579 22.20 2.65 -19.64
N SER A 580 21.34 2.44 -20.63
CA SER A 580 21.41 3.13 -21.93
C SER A 580 20.00 3.36 -22.47
N VAL A 581 19.85 4.41 -23.29
CA VAL A 581 18.60 4.71 -23.98
C VAL A 581 18.85 4.67 -25.48
N GLU A 582 18.13 3.81 -26.18
CA GLU A 582 18.16 3.69 -27.63
C GLU A 582 16.88 4.30 -28.22
N LYS A 583 17.03 5.30 -29.09
CA LYS A 583 15.94 5.85 -29.88
C LYS A 583 15.66 4.97 -31.11
N HIS A 584 14.38 4.73 -31.41
CA HIS A 584 13.97 4.02 -32.62
C HIS A 584 13.59 5.01 -33.72
N ASP A 585 14.42 5.13 -34.76
CA ASP A 585 14.17 6.03 -35.91
C ASP A 585 12.88 5.72 -36.66
N THR A 586 12.51 4.44 -36.70
CA THR A 586 11.21 3.98 -37.19
C THR A 586 10.49 3.32 -36.03
N PRO A 587 9.51 4.01 -35.40
CA PRO A 587 8.79 3.44 -34.28
C PRO A 587 8.15 2.11 -34.65
N VAL A 588 8.27 1.13 -33.76
CA VAL A 588 7.74 -0.23 -33.98
C VAL A 588 6.47 -0.37 -33.16
N TYR A 589 5.35 -0.61 -33.84
CA TYR A 589 4.09 -0.85 -33.14
C TYR A 589 4.20 -2.11 -32.28
N MET A 590 3.99 -1.97 -30.98
CA MET A 590 3.98 -3.03 -29.99
C MET A 590 2.55 -3.34 -29.57
N THR A 591 2.31 -4.63 -29.38
CA THR A 591 1.10 -5.20 -28.83
C THR A 591 1.34 -5.61 -27.37
N TYR A 592 0.28 -5.87 -26.61
CA TYR A 592 0.43 -6.35 -25.23
C TYR A 592 1.25 -7.65 -25.19
N ARG A 593 1.07 -8.51 -26.20
CA ARG A 593 1.81 -9.78 -26.36
C ARG A 593 3.32 -9.57 -26.55
N ASP A 594 3.75 -8.47 -27.16
CA ASP A 594 5.17 -8.17 -27.40
C ASP A 594 5.93 -7.81 -26.12
N HIS A 595 5.21 -7.50 -25.03
CA HIS A 595 5.81 -7.33 -23.71
C HIS A 595 6.13 -8.67 -23.02
N VAL A 596 5.45 -9.76 -23.39
CA VAL A 596 5.71 -11.10 -22.83
C VAL A 596 6.88 -11.75 -23.55
N ARG A 597 7.97 -12.02 -22.81
CA ARG A 597 9.19 -12.61 -23.37
C ARG A 597 8.95 -14.03 -23.85
N GLU A 598 9.69 -14.46 -24.86
CA GLU A 598 9.54 -15.80 -25.46
C GLU A 598 9.58 -16.92 -24.41
N GLY A 599 10.53 -16.89 -23.48
CA GLY A 599 10.60 -17.89 -22.42
C GLY A 599 9.60 -17.71 -21.26
N GLN A 600 8.86 -16.60 -21.22
CA GLN A 600 7.75 -16.41 -20.29
C GLN A 600 6.42 -16.92 -20.85
N THR A 601 6.33 -17.13 -22.17
CA THR A 601 5.09 -17.58 -22.84
C THR A 601 4.60 -18.93 -22.32
N GLN A 602 5.51 -19.80 -21.87
CA GLN A 602 5.18 -21.10 -21.28
C GLN A 602 4.37 -20.99 -19.97
N PHE A 603 4.41 -19.82 -19.30
CA PHE A 603 3.67 -19.55 -18.07
C PHE A 603 2.30 -18.89 -18.31
N ALA A 604 2.05 -18.45 -19.54
CA ALA A 604 0.82 -17.76 -19.90
C ALA A 604 -0.28 -18.75 -20.29
N SER A 605 -1.51 -18.53 -19.84
CA SER A 605 -2.63 -19.42 -20.14
C SER A 605 -4.01 -18.79 -19.94
N GLY A 606 -5.02 -19.38 -20.56
CA GLY A 606 -6.43 -19.00 -20.41
C GLY A 606 -6.93 -18.05 -21.48
N VAL A 607 -8.23 -17.71 -21.39
CA VAL A 607 -8.97 -16.98 -22.44
C VAL A 607 -8.32 -15.65 -22.81
N MET A 608 -7.76 -14.93 -21.84
CA MET A 608 -7.07 -13.67 -22.11
C MET A 608 -5.77 -13.86 -22.88
N TRP A 609 -5.00 -14.89 -22.53
CA TRP A 609 -3.80 -15.25 -23.28
C TRP A 609 -4.15 -15.67 -24.71
N ASP A 610 -5.21 -16.46 -24.88
CA ASP A 610 -5.71 -16.86 -26.21
C ASP A 610 -6.14 -15.64 -27.05
N GLU A 611 -6.80 -14.65 -26.44
CA GLU A 611 -7.18 -13.40 -27.10
C GLU A 611 -5.95 -12.59 -27.52
N MET A 612 -4.96 -12.47 -26.64
CA MET A 612 -3.71 -11.77 -26.92
C MET A 612 -2.87 -12.48 -27.98
N GLU A 613 -2.79 -13.80 -28.00
CA GLU A 613 -2.15 -14.56 -29.08
C GLU A 613 -2.89 -14.39 -30.41
N ALA A 614 -4.23 -14.31 -30.39
CA ALA A 614 -5.03 -14.14 -31.60
C ALA A 614 -5.00 -12.72 -32.16
N TYR A 615 -4.97 -11.70 -31.31
CA TYR A 615 -5.21 -10.31 -31.70
C TYR A 615 -4.12 -9.32 -31.29
N GLY A 616 -3.20 -9.70 -30.41
CA GLY A 616 -2.12 -8.86 -29.86
C GLY A 616 -2.54 -7.98 -28.66
N PHE A 617 -3.82 -7.62 -28.51
CA PHE A 617 -4.28 -6.60 -27.56
C PHE A 617 -5.45 -7.10 -26.71
N TYR A 618 -5.70 -6.40 -25.60
CA TYR A 618 -6.98 -6.46 -24.92
C TYR A 618 -7.96 -5.51 -25.62
N ARG A 619 -9.00 -6.06 -26.26
CA ARG A 619 -9.95 -5.25 -27.05
C ARG A 619 -11.11 -4.77 -26.18
N PHE A 620 -11.31 -3.46 -26.14
CA PHE A 620 -12.59 -2.91 -25.70
C PHE A 620 -13.65 -3.20 -26.77
N THR A 621 -14.57 -4.13 -26.49
CA THR A 621 -15.78 -4.30 -27.30
C THR A 621 -16.91 -3.59 -26.56
N GLU A 622 -17.53 -2.59 -27.20
CA GLU A 622 -18.83 -2.07 -26.73
C GLU A 622 -19.81 -3.24 -26.60
N PRO A 623 -20.73 -3.23 -25.61
CA PRO A 623 -21.81 -4.19 -25.62
C PRO A 623 -22.56 -4.03 -26.94
N ALA A 624 -22.65 -5.11 -27.71
CA ALA A 624 -23.46 -5.15 -28.91
C ALA A 624 -24.83 -4.51 -28.61
N PRO A 625 -25.34 -3.59 -29.45
CA PRO A 625 -26.60 -2.93 -29.18
C PRO A 625 -27.65 -4.00 -28.94
N ALA A 626 -28.26 -3.99 -27.76
CA ALA A 626 -29.24 -4.97 -27.34
C ALA A 626 -30.22 -5.24 -28.49
N SER A 627 -30.14 -6.43 -29.07
CA SER A 627 -31.04 -6.83 -30.14
C SER A 627 -32.42 -7.05 -29.54
N ARG A 628 -33.24 -6.00 -29.59
CA ARG A 628 -34.71 -5.88 -29.43
C ARG A 628 -35.42 -6.71 -28.36
#